data_AF-A0A1L9NUM0-F1
#
_entry.id   AF-A0A1L9NUM0-F1
#
_cell.length_a   1.000
_cell.length_b   1.000
_cell.length_c   1.000
_cell.angle_alpha   90.00
_cell.angle_beta   90.00
_cell.angle_gamma   90.00
#
_symmetry.space_group_name_H-M   'P 1'
#
loop_
_entity.id
_entity.type
_entity.pdbx_description
1 polymer ?
#
loop_
_entity_poly.entity_id
_entity_poly.type
_entity_poly.pdbx_seq_one_letter_code
_entity_poly.pdbx_strand_id
1 'polypeptide(L)'
;MTAPDPTTEQTARLPTDYIGGTCEGRHASPSNPNQTREEHVKEGLSETVIFRCTVAEKAALVAKADAAGLPNATLMREALGLVQARRRKPVPRVDPSLTLAVARVRGNLNQLARWINGAVKSGRASHIEALKVSVRLVVIERQLAQIIGQHSDGPQ
;
A
#
# COMPACT_ATOMS: atom_id res chain seq x y z
N MET A 1 -11.91 17.78 -53.63
CA MET A 1 -12.66 17.53 -52.38
C MET A 1 -12.54 16.04 -52.07
N THR A 2 -11.68 15.69 -51.12
CA THR A 2 -11.57 14.33 -50.57
C THR A 2 -11.25 14.49 -49.09
N ALA A 3 -12.17 14.05 -48.24
CA ALA A 3 -12.12 14.21 -46.79
C ALA A 3 -11.09 13.23 -46.16
N PRO A 4 -10.32 13.63 -45.14
CA PRO A 4 -9.53 12.69 -44.36
C PRO A 4 -10.41 11.97 -43.31
N ASP A 5 -10.17 10.67 -43.22
CA ASP A 5 -10.80 9.64 -42.40
C ASP A 5 -10.63 9.89 -40.86
N PRO A 6 -11.69 9.90 -40.03
CA PRO A 6 -11.61 10.26 -38.61
C PRO A 6 -11.43 9.02 -37.73
N THR A 7 -10.37 8.24 -37.92
CA THR A 7 -10.04 7.16 -36.98
C THR A 7 -8.54 7.05 -36.74
N THR A 8 -7.97 8.08 -36.11
CA THR A 8 -6.64 7.97 -35.49
C THR A 8 -6.83 8.15 -33.99
N GLU A 9 -6.88 7.05 -33.25
CA GLU A 9 -6.71 7.07 -31.80
C GLU A 9 -5.37 7.75 -31.47
N GLN A 10 -5.44 9.01 -31.04
CA GLN A 10 -4.29 9.73 -30.50
C GLN A 10 -3.96 9.11 -29.13
N THR A 11 -3.14 8.06 -29.15
CA THR A 11 -2.48 7.57 -27.95
C THR A 11 -1.56 8.67 -27.44
N ALA A 12 -1.71 9.00 -26.15
CA ALA A 12 -0.94 10.05 -25.50
C ALA A 12 0.57 9.76 -25.63
N ARG A 13 1.28 10.56 -26.43
CA ARG A 13 2.74 10.65 -26.36
C ARG A 13 3.09 11.21 -24.99
N LEU A 14 4.04 10.58 -24.29
CA LEU A 14 4.60 11.13 -23.06
C LEU A 14 5.10 12.56 -23.33
N PRO A 15 4.68 13.58 -22.56
CA PRO A 15 5.28 14.90 -22.62
C PRO A 15 6.73 14.82 -22.08
N THR A 16 7.70 15.26 -22.89
CA THR A 16 9.12 15.31 -22.51
C THR A 16 9.45 16.43 -21.53
N ASP A 17 8.56 17.41 -21.32
CA ASP A 17 8.91 18.62 -20.59
C ASP A 17 8.00 18.83 -19.37
N TYR A 18 8.57 18.60 -18.17
CA TYR A 18 7.95 18.90 -16.88
C TYR A 18 8.13 20.39 -16.56
N ILE A 19 7.24 21.24 -17.08
CA ILE A 19 7.15 22.64 -16.63
C ILE A 19 5.70 22.99 -16.30
N GLY A 20 5.44 23.02 -15.00
CA GLY A 20 4.44 23.80 -14.27
C GLY A 20 3.22 24.35 -15.03
N GLY A 21 2.23 23.50 -15.29
CA GLY A 21 0.88 23.93 -15.64
C GLY A 21 -0.15 23.25 -14.75
N THR A 22 -1.04 24.02 -14.12
CA THR A 22 -2.16 23.51 -13.33
C THR A 22 -3.04 22.62 -14.21
N CYS A 23 -3.20 21.36 -13.82
CA CYS A 23 -4.00 20.37 -14.54
C CYS A 23 -5.50 20.58 -14.30
N GLU A 24 -6.04 21.73 -14.69
CA GLU A 24 -7.48 21.94 -14.69
C GLU A 24 -8.07 21.49 -16.03
N GLY A 25 -9.03 20.56 -15.98
CA GLY A 25 -9.88 20.21 -17.13
C GLY A 25 -9.58 18.91 -17.88
N ARG A 26 -8.56 18.12 -17.52
CA ARG A 26 -8.36 16.78 -18.13
C ARG A 26 -9.14 15.73 -17.35
N HIS A 27 -10.35 15.43 -17.80
CA HIS A 27 -11.12 14.33 -17.26
C HIS A 27 -10.37 13.01 -17.51
N ALA A 28 -10.08 12.25 -16.45
CA ALA A 28 -9.44 10.95 -16.58
C ALA A 28 -10.36 9.97 -17.34
N SER A 29 -9.76 9.02 -18.07
CA SER A 29 -10.50 7.99 -18.83
C SER A 29 -11.51 7.24 -17.94
N PRO A 30 -12.72 6.91 -18.45
CA PRO A 30 -13.78 6.28 -17.67
C PRO A 30 -13.40 4.92 -17.07
N SER A 31 -12.38 4.26 -17.62
CA SER A 31 -11.90 2.93 -17.23
C SER A 31 -10.92 2.94 -16.06
N ASN A 32 -10.63 4.11 -15.47
CA ASN A 32 -9.83 4.15 -14.25
C ASN A 32 -10.69 3.63 -13.09
N PRO A 33 -10.34 2.50 -12.44
CA PRO A 33 -11.06 2.01 -11.26
C PRO A 33 -10.92 2.96 -10.05
N ASN A 34 -10.11 4.01 -10.22
CA ASN A 34 -9.96 5.15 -9.33
C ASN A 34 -10.78 6.36 -9.78
N GLN A 35 -11.90 6.17 -10.50
CA GLN A 35 -12.97 7.18 -10.52
C GLN A 35 -13.19 7.55 -9.07
N THR A 36 -12.83 8.80 -8.76
CA THR A 36 -13.06 9.46 -7.50
C THR A 36 -14.52 9.20 -7.17
N ARG A 37 -14.77 8.18 -6.34
CA ARG A 37 -15.88 8.25 -5.39
C ARG A 37 -15.78 9.66 -4.86
N GLU A 38 -16.82 10.46 -5.07
CA GLU A 38 -16.93 11.77 -4.43
C GLU A 38 -16.49 11.54 -2.99
N GLU A 39 -15.24 11.92 -2.71
CA GLU A 39 -14.70 11.76 -1.39
C GLU A 39 -15.63 12.65 -0.60
N HIS A 40 -16.38 12.05 0.32
CA HIS A 40 -17.02 12.81 1.38
C HIS A 40 -15.92 13.68 1.98
N VAL A 41 -15.80 14.91 1.48
CA VAL A 41 -14.93 15.93 2.04
C VAL A 41 -15.60 16.23 3.35
N LYS A 42 -15.20 15.49 4.39
CA LYS A 42 -15.50 15.84 5.77
C LYS A 42 -15.08 17.30 5.88
N GLU A 43 -16.03 18.20 6.11
CA GLU A 43 -15.73 19.62 6.33
C GLU A 43 -14.52 19.71 7.25
N GLY A 44 -13.38 20.09 6.67
CA GLY A 44 -12.11 20.12 7.37
C GLY A 44 -12.13 21.23 8.42
N LEU A 45 -11.26 21.13 9.41
CA LEU A 45 -11.00 22.24 10.33
C LEU A 45 -10.51 23.45 9.50
N SER A 46 -11.28 24.54 9.46
CA SER A 46 -10.96 25.76 8.69
C SER A 46 -10.05 26.73 9.45
N GLU A 47 -10.19 26.77 10.78
CA GLU A 47 -9.53 27.76 11.62
C GLU A 47 -8.14 27.30 12.09
N THR A 48 -7.20 28.26 12.17
CA THR A 48 -5.80 28.00 12.55
C THR A 48 -5.43 28.71 13.85
N VAL A 49 -4.73 28.01 14.75
CA VAL A 49 -4.15 28.57 15.98
C VAL A 49 -2.63 28.61 15.86
N ILE A 50 -2.03 29.79 16.06
CA ILE A 50 -0.57 29.98 16.06
C ILE A 50 -0.06 30.02 17.50
N PHE A 51 0.84 29.11 17.85
CA PHE A 51 1.44 29.03 19.18
C PHE A 51 2.89 29.51 19.14
N ARG A 52 3.17 30.67 19.73
CA ARG A 52 4.55 31.15 19.94
C ARG A 52 5.15 30.41 21.12
N CYS A 53 6.29 29.76 20.91
CA CYS A 53 6.99 29.01 21.93
C CYS A 53 8.50 29.08 21.69
N THR A 54 9.26 28.76 22.72
CA THR A 54 10.70 28.54 22.66
C THR A 54 11.04 27.26 21.90
N VAL A 55 12.30 27.11 21.50
CA VAL A 55 12.78 25.90 20.81
C VAL A 55 12.62 24.66 21.69
N ALA A 56 12.89 24.80 23.00
CA ALA A 56 12.77 23.71 23.97
C ALA A 56 11.31 23.24 24.12
N GLU A 57 10.36 24.17 24.18
CA GLU A 57 8.93 23.86 24.26
C GLU A 57 8.43 23.17 22.98
N LYS A 58 8.88 23.62 21.81
CA LYS A 58 8.56 22.96 20.54
C LYS A 58 9.09 21.52 20.51
N ALA A 59 10.33 21.31 20.96
CA ALA A 59 10.92 19.97 21.01
C ALA A 59 10.16 19.05 21.98
N ALA A 60 9.79 19.55 23.16
CA ALA A 60 9.01 18.81 24.14
C ALA A 60 7.61 18.45 23.61
N LEU A 61 6.96 19.35 22.87
CA LEU A 61 5.66 19.10 22.24
C LEU A 61 5.74 17.99 21.18
N VAL A 62 6.73 18.06 20.30
CA VAL A 62 6.96 17.04 19.26
C VAL A 62 7.22 15.68 19.90
N ALA A 63 8.11 15.61 20.90
CA ALA A 63 8.41 14.37 21.59
C ALA A 63 7.17 13.75 22.27
N LYS A 64 6.29 14.56 22.87
CA LYS A 64 5.03 14.10 23.47
C LYS A 64 4.06 13.54 22.42
N ALA A 65 3.96 14.19 21.27
CA ALA A 65 3.11 13.73 20.17
C ALA A 65 3.61 12.42 19.55
N ASP A 66 4.93 12.32 19.33
CA ASP A 66 5.57 11.11 18.81
C ASP A 66 5.39 9.93 19.78
N ALA A 67 5.62 10.14 21.08
CA ALA A 67 5.39 9.13 22.11
C ALA A 67 3.93 8.67 22.17
N ALA A 68 2.98 9.58 21.91
CA ALA A 68 1.56 9.26 21.84
C ALA A 68 1.14 8.63 20.50
N GLY A 69 1.99 8.67 19.47
CA GLY A 69 1.67 8.23 18.11
C GLY A 69 0.58 9.07 17.44
N LEU A 70 0.51 10.36 17.78
CA LEU A 70 -0.53 11.30 17.33
C LEU A 70 0.11 12.53 16.67
N PRO A 71 -0.55 13.14 15.66
CA PRO A 71 -0.16 14.48 15.21
C PRO A 71 -0.31 15.52 16.33
N ASN A 72 0.57 16.53 16.37
CA ASN A 72 0.53 17.63 17.35
C ASN A 72 -0.87 18.26 17.48
N ALA A 73 -1.54 18.54 16.36
CA ALA A 73 -2.88 19.13 16.37
C ALA A 73 -3.92 18.21 17.02
N THR A 74 -3.81 16.89 16.81
CA THR A 74 -4.70 15.90 17.44
C THR A 74 -4.42 15.83 18.94
N LEU A 75 -3.16 15.84 19.36
CA LEU A 75 -2.75 15.86 20.76
C LEU A 75 -3.30 17.12 21.47
N MET A 76 -3.19 18.30 20.85
CA MET A 76 -3.72 19.55 21.40
C MET A 76 -5.25 19.52 21.52
N ARG A 77 -5.95 19.04 20.50
CA ARG A 77 -7.41 18.91 20.55
C ARG A 77 -7.89 17.89 21.58
N GLU A 78 -7.13 16.81 21.79
CA GLU A 78 -7.39 15.84 22.86
C GLU A 78 -7.16 16.47 24.24
N ALA A 79 -6.10 17.28 24.41
CA ALA A 79 -5.83 18.00 25.66
C ALA A 79 -6.93 19.02 26.01
N LEU A 80 -7.61 19.58 25.00
CA LEU A 80 -8.78 20.44 25.17
C LEU A 80 -10.08 19.64 25.43
N GLY A 81 -10.04 18.31 25.45
CA GLY A 81 -11.21 17.45 25.63
C GLY A 81 -12.14 17.41 24.41
N LEU A 82 -11.73 17.95 23.26
CA LEU A 82 -12.56 18.07 22.05
C LEU A 82 -12.64 16.76 21.25
N VAL A 83 -11.65 15.88 21.40
CA VAL A 83 -11.58 14.59 20.71
C VAL A 83 -10.95 13.54 21.61
N GLN A 84 -11.34 12.29 21.42
CA GLN A 84 -10.61 11.14 21.96
C GLN A 84 -9.79 10.52 20.83
N ALA A 85 -8.47 10.62 20.91
CA ALA A 85 -7.62 10.20 19.81
C ALA A 85 -7.38 8.69 19.82
N ARG A 86 -7.66 8.02 18.70
CA ARG A 86 -7.32 6.60 18.54
C ARG A 86 -5.82 6.46 18.35
N ARG A 87 -5.11 6.02 19.39
CA ARG A 87 -3.67 5.75 19.35
C ARG A 87 -3.39 4.58 18.40
N ARG A 88 -2.45 4.74 17.47
CA ARG A 88 -1.98 3.64 16.62
C ARG A 88 -1.20 2.66 17.49
N LYS A 89 -1.50 1.37 17.39
CA LYS A 89 -0.60 0.35 17.93
C LYS A 89 0.74 0.48 17.18
N PRO A 90 1.88 0.52 17.87
CA PRO A 90 3.16 0.49 17.18
C PRO A 90 3.19 -0.74 16.28
N VAL A 91 3.51 -0.54 15.01
CA VAL A 91 3.68 -1.65 14.07
C VAL A 91 4.82 -2.51 14.62
N PRO A 92 4.63 -3.83 14.80
CA PRO A 92 5.70 -4.71 15.25
C PRO A 92 6.93 -4.50 14.36
N ARG A 93 8.08 -4.19 14.97
CA ARG A 93 9.35 -4.10 14.24
C ARG A 93 9.81 -5.53 13.94
N VAL A 94 9.33 -6.07 12.82
CA VAL A 94 9.78 -7.36 12.28
C VAL A 94 11.02 -7.11 11.44
N ASP A 95 12.00 -8.01 11.51
CA ASP A 95 13.16 -7.97 10.63
C ASP A 95 12.71 -7.88 9.15
N PRO A 96 13.14 -6.85 8.38
CA PRO A 96 12.85 -6.75 6.96
C PRO A 96 13.32 -7.97 6.16
N SER A 97 14.40 -8.64 6.59
CA SER A 97 14.93 -9.82 5.92
C SER A 97 13.95 -11.01 6.02
N LEU A 98 13.40 -11.24 7.22
CA LEU A 98 12.34 -12.21 7.48
C LEU A 98 11.08 -11.88 6.66
N THR A 99 10.67 -10.61 6.65
CA THR A 99 9.50 -10.15 5.89
C THR A 99 9.64 -10.47 4.40
N LEU A 100 10.83 -10.21 3.83
CA LEU A 100 11.14 -10.50 2.43
C LEU A 100 11.14 -12.00 2.15
N ALA A 101 11.73 -12.81 3.03
CA ALA A 101 11.79 -14.26 2.89
C ALA A 101 10.38 -14.88 2.86
N VAL A 102 9.51 -14.48 3.80
CA VAL A 102 8.11 -14.91 3.84
C VAL A 102 7.34 -14.44 2.59
N ALA A 103 7.59 -13.21 2.13
CA ALA A 103 6.95 -12.68 0.93
C ALA A 103 7.30 -13.48 -0.33
N ARG A 104 8.53 -13.99 -0.44
CA ARG A 104 8.97 -14.86 -1.55
C ARG A 104 8.25 -16.21 -1.53
N VAL A 105 8.17 -16.86 -0.37
CA VAL A 105 7.42 -18.14 -0.20
C VAL A 105 5.95 -17.96 -0.58
N ARG A 106 5.32 -16.89 -0.09
CA ARG A 106 3.95 -16.51 -0.49
C ARG A 106 3.83 -16.32 -2.00
N GLY A 107 4.81 -15.67 -2.63
CA GLY A 107 4.86 -15.46 -4.08
C GLY A 107 4.81 -16.77 -4.85
N ASN A 108 5.64 -17.75 -4.46
CA ASN A 108 5.69 -19.08 -5.08
C ASN A 108 4.37 -19.83 -4.95
N LEU A 109 3.79 -19.84 -3.75
CA LEU A 109 2.49 -20.48 -3.50
C LEU A 109 1.38 -19.85 -4.35
N ASN A 110 1.38 -18.52 -4.44
CA ASN A 110 0.38 -17.79 -5.22
C ASN A 110 0.54 -18.03 -6.73
N GLN A 111 1.77 -18.18 -7.24
CA GLN A 111 2.00 -18.57 -8.62
C GLN A 111 1.45 -19.97 -8.91
N LEU A 112 1.67 -20.92 -8.00
CA LEU A 112 1.13 -22.28 -8.13
C LEU A 112 -0.42 -22.25 -8.14
N ALA A 113 -1.02 -21.53 -7.20
CA ALA A 113 -2.48 -21.37 -7.13
C ALA A 113 -3.05 -20.75 -8.40
N ARG A 114 -2.44 -19.66 -8.91
CA ARG A 114 -2.88 -19.04 -10.17
C ARG A 114 -2.74 -19.96 -11.37
N TRP A 115 -1.66 -20.73 -11.45
CA TRP A 115 -1.46 -21.70 -12.53
C TRP A 115 -2.53 -22.80 -12.51
N ILE A 116 -2.82 -23.37 -11.33
CA ILE A 116 -3.88 -24.37 -11.15
C ILE A 116 -5.24 -23.78 -11.53
N ASN A 117 -5.59 -22.62 -10.97
CA ASN A 117 -6.87 -21.97 -11.24
C ASN A 117 -7.03 -21.61 -12.71
N GLY A 118 -5.94 -21.18 -13.37
CA GLY A 118 -5.91 -20.92 -14.80
C GLY A 118 -6.16 -22.18 -15.63
N ALA A 119 -5.51 -23.30 -15.28
CA ALA A 119 -5.71 -24.59 -15.95
C ALA A 119 -7.14 -25.11 -15.78
N VAL A 120 -7.72 -25.01 -14.59
CA VAL A 120 -9.11 -25.37 -14.31
C VAL A 120 -10.08 -24.51 -15.11
N LYS A 121 -9.90 -23.18 -15.10
CA LYS A 121 -10.75 -22.25 -15.87
C LYS A 121 -10.71 -22.52 -17.38
N SER A 122 -9.58 -22.98 -17.90
CA SER A 122 -9.43 -23.38 -19.31
C SER A 122 -9.90 -24.81 -19.62
N GLY A 123 -10.51 -25.53 -18.68
CA GLY A 123 -10.94 -26.93 -18.88
C GLY A 123 -9.79 -27.94 -19.00
N ARG A 124 -8.55 -27.56 -18.66
CA ARG A 124 -7.34 -28.40 -18.73
C ARG A 124 -6.96 -29.01 -17.39
N ALA A 125 -7.93 -29.18 -16.49
CA ALA A 125 -7.69 -29.74 -15.15
C ALA A 125 -7.11 -31.16 -15.20
N SER A 126 -7.53 -31.97 -16.18
CA SER A 126 -7.03 -33.32 -16.41
C SER A 126 -5.55 -33.39 -16.80
N HIS A 127 -4.95 -32.28 -17.27
CA HIS A 127 -3.53 -32.19 -17.61
C HIS A 127 -2.66 -31.78 -16.41
N ILE A 128 -3.24 -31.55 -15.24
CA ILE A 128 -2.49 -31.20 -14.03
C ILE A 128 -1.89 -32.48 -13.44
N GLU A 129 -0.57 -32.60 -13.50
CA GLU A 129 0.16 -33.69 -12.85
C GLU A 129 0.21 -33.46 -11.33
N ALA A 130 -0.64 -34.18 -10.59
CA ALA A 130 -0.73 -34.08 -9.13
C ALA A 130 0.62 -34.29 -8.42
N LEU A 131 1.42 -35.26 -8.86
CA LEU A 131 2.74 -35.54 -8.28
C LEU A 131 3.69 -34.32 -8.38
N LYS A 132 3.72 -33.63 -9.54
CA LYS A 132 4.53 -32.42 -9.72
C LYS A 132 4.07 -31.28 -8.81
N VAL A 133 2.76 -31.14 -8.60
CA VAL A 133 2.19 -30.16 -7.67
C VAL A 133 2.58 -30.49 -6.24
N SER A 134 2.44 -31.75 -5.81
CA SER A 134 2.83 -32.22 -4.48
C SER A 134 4.31 -31.98 -4.19
N VAL A 135 5.20 -32.30 -5.14
CA VAL A 135 6.64 -32.04 -4.99
C VAL A 135 6.92 -30.55 -4.79
N ARG A 136 6.27 -29.67 -5.56
CA ARG A 136 6.42 -28.21 -5.39
C ARG A 136 5.91 -27.73 -4.03
N LEU A 137 4.79 -28.25 -3.55
CA LEU A 137 4.27 -27.90 -2.22
C LEU A 137 5.22 -28.32 -1.10
N VAL A 138 5.81 -29.52 -1.19
CA VAL A 138 6.83 -29.98 -0.22
C VAL A 138 8.07 -29.08 -0.23
N VAL A 139 8.50 -28.60 -1.40
CA VAL A 139 9.62 -27.64 -1.47
C VAL A 139 9.26 -26.32 -0.77
N ILE A 140 8.06 -25.79 -1.00
CA ILE A 140 7.57 -24.55 -0.34
C ILE A 140 7.49 -24.74 1.18
N GLU A 141 6.98 -25.89 1.64
CA GLU A 141 6.92 -26.26 3.06
C GLU A 141 8.32 -26.29 3.69
N ARG A 142 9.29 -26.96 3.05
CA ARG A 142 10.67 -27.02 3.54
C ARG A 142 11.33 -25.65 3.60
N GLN A 143 11.10 -24.80 2.61
CA GLN A 143 11.58 -23.40 2.62
C GLN A 143 10.99 -22.62 3.80
N LEU A 144 9.69 -22.80 4.07
CA LEU A 144 9.04 -22.16 5.21
C LEU A 144 9.59 -22.69 6.54
N ALA A 145 9.78 -24.01 6.66
CA ALA A 145 10.36 -24.65 7.84
C ALA A 145 11.80 -24.15 8.11
N GLN A 146 12.60 -23.95 7.07
CA GLN A 146 13.94 -23.36 7.19
C GLN A 146 13.90 -21.91 7.69
N ILE A 147 12.99 -21.09 7.15
CA ILE A 147 12.80 -19.70 7.63
C ILE A 147 12.38 -19.71 9.09
N ILE A 148 11.44 -20.58 9.48
CA ILE A 148 11.01 -20.72 10.87
C ILE A 148 12.21 -21.12 11.74
N GLY A 149 12.96 -22.17 11.39
CA GLY A 149 14.12 -22.62 12.16
C GLY A 149 15.17 -21.51 12.36
N GLN A 150 15.48 -20.75 11.32
CA GLN A 150 16.44 -19.64 11.38
C GLN A 150 16.00 -18.46 12.27
N HIS A 151 14.71 -18.34 12.57
CA HIS A 151 14.15 -17.19 13.31
C HIS A 151 13.39 -17.60 14.59
N SER A 152 13.31 -18.90 14.89
CA SER A 152 12.75 -19.43 16.16
C SER A 152 13.78 -19.42 17.28
N ASP A 153 15.06 -19.52 16.92
CA ASP A 153 16.17 -19.26 17.83
C ASP A 153 16.31 -17.74 17.98
N GLY A 154 15.54 -17.18 18.91
CA GLY A 154 15.57 -15.75 19.22
C GLY A 154 16.97 -15.28 19.65
N PRO A 155 17.24 -13.95 19.60
CA PRO A 155 18.49 -13.40 20.09
C PRO A 155 18.68 -13.75 21.58
N GLN A 156 19.86 -14.28 21.91
CA GLN A 156 20.46 -14.14 23.25
C GLN A 156 20.79 -12.67 23.50
#